data_AF-A0A8H5TMN0-F1
#
_entry.id   AF-A0A8H5TMN0-F1
#
_cell.length_a   1.000
_cell.length_b   1.000
_cell.length_c   1.000
_cell.angle_alpha   90.00
_cell.angle_beta   90.00
_cell.angle_gamma   90.00
#
_symmetry.space_group_name_H-M   'P 1'
#
loop_
_entity.id
_entity.type
_entity.pdbx_description
1 polymer ?
#
loop_
_entity_poly.entity_id
_entity_poly.type
_entity_poly.pdbx_seq_one_letter_code
_entity_poly.pdbx_strand_id
1 'polypeptide(L)'
;MILLGYLWLTLGLIVLLTQAAETTTADESTATTASLLKIWDLDSGCDNEIQYVEDSMSIALDIVTAAHDALEFVAGPMPDETTHKERLNRWKSIYKCCMGFLGFKPAKQTNYLREVTALFAKMKRTIPADQGDPAHGYVYGLRDLPNAKPKLMCGEKAGEEKWKWYSVTDILPGERVPISDMEQYRKIAFEYPGLWAFDHRLIWADNKDEKPILCQDGWLGAVAWDKDIVVFCDEMFQAQAKAIKSPREWKRSGIVAGAKLNDYHQNHLSIIMVHELCHWFGGAVRDAKGIPGPIVDDQTAIDGNGRPIYKINHRNRALEVEPSRSEAESKGYERVMTSLTAWCSDGSNMVFNLAICEDKVNKNYCGPEKALKNADSLALFALAMYYDQWDWSLDAIARVPGSRKRPGGDHGGRDS
;
A
#
# COMPACT_ATOMS: atom_id res chain seq x y z
N MET A 1 49.01 2.48 -51.27
CA MET A 1 47.78 1.64 -51.26
C MET A 1 47.24 1.40 -49.83
N ILE A 2 47.19 2.42 -48.96
CA ILE A 2 46.51 2.31 -47.64
C ILE A 2 45.56 3.50 -47.39
N LEU A 3 45.66 4.59 -48.16
CA LEU A 3 44.81 5.79 -48.03
C LEU A 3 43.46 5.75 -48.78
N LEU A 4 43.28 4.81 -49.72
CA LEU A 4 42.01 4.69 -50.48
C LEU A 4 40.96 3.80 -49.79
N GLY A 5 41.37 2.94 -48.84
CA GLY A 5 40.44 2.07 -48.10
C GLY A 5 39.70 2.80 -46.97
N TYR A 6 40.31 3.82 -46.37
CA TYR A 6 39.69 4.59 -45.28
C TYR A 6 38.61 5.57 -45.76
N LEU A 7 38.68 6.02 -47.02
CA LEU A 7 37.69 6.95 -47.57
C LEU A 7 36.34 6.27 -47.87
N TRP A 8 36.35 4.97 -48.17
CA TRP A 8 35.13 4.18 -48.42
C TRP A 8 34.41 3.77 -47.13
N LEU A 9 35.16 3.56 -46.04
CA LEU A 9 34.61 3.24 -44.73
C LEU A 9 33.96 4.45 -44.04
N THR A 10 34.47 5.67 -44.26
CA THR A 10 33.85 6.90 -43.73
C THR A 10 32.65 7.37 -44.55
N LEU A 11 32.64 7.19 -45.88
CA LEU A 11 31.44 7.48 -46.69
C LEU A 11 30.28 6.50 -46.41
N GLY A 12 30.57 5.22 -46.16
CA GLY A 12 29.55 4.23 -45.78
C GLY A 12 28.86 4.53 -44.44
N LEU A 13 29.60 5.09 -43.47
CA LEU A 13 29.04 5.46 -42.16
C LEU A 13 28.16 6.72 -42.23
N ILE A 14 28.44 7.67 -43.14
CA ILE A 14 27.68 8.92 -43.28
C ILE A 14 26.35 8.69 -44.01
N VAL A 15 26.29 7.74 -44.95
CA VAL A 15 25.03 7.38 -45.65
C VAL A 15 24.09 6.56 -44.76
N LEU A 16 24.63 5.74 -43.84
CA LEU A 16 23.82 5.03 -42.83
C LEU A 16 23.30 5.95 -41.71
N LEU A 17 23.92 7.12 -41.47
CA LEU A 17 23.46 8.11 -40.50
C LEU A 17 22.49 9.15 -41.09
N THR A 18 22.25 9.15 -42.41
CA THR A 18 21.37 10.13 -43.08
C THR A 18 20.06 9.56 -43.60
N GLN A 19 19.84 8.23 -43.53
CA GLN A 19 18.54 7.60 -43.82
C GLN A 19 17.75 7.17 -42.56
N ALA A 20 18.20 7.55 -41.36
CA ALA A 20 17.44 7.39 -40.11
C ALA A 20 16.76 8.69 -39.65
N ALA A 21 16.64 9.67 -40.54
CA ALA A 21 15.97 10.95 -40.31
C ALA A 21 14.90 11.22 -41.38
N GLU A 22 14.13 10.18 -41.76
CA GLU A 22 12.80 10.38 -42.32
C GLU A 22 11.80 10.37 -41.17
N THR A 23 11.58 11.58 -40.66
CA THR A 23 10.30 12.14 -40.25
C THR A 23 9.11 11.16 -40.32
N THR A 24 9.02 10.28 -39.33
CA THR A 24 7.74 10.15 -38.64
C THR A 24 7.63 11.45 -37.85
N THR A 25 6.83 12.39 -38.38
CA THR A 25 6.08 13.26 -37.49
C THR A 25 5.29 12.30 -36.62
N ALA A 26 5.88 11.94 -35.47
CA ALA A 26 5.10 11.57 -34.33
C ALA A 26 4.09 12.69 -34.22
N ASP A 27 2.84 12.34 -34.54
CA ASP A 27 1.73 13.08 -34.00
C ASP A 27 2.11 13.28 -32.53
N GLU A 28 2.43 14.53 -32.17
CA GLU A 28 2.14 15.07 -30.87
C GLU A 28 0.61 15.04 -30.72
N SER A 29 0.05 13.84 -30.75
CA SER A 29 -1.06 13.46 -29.91
C SER A 29 -0.52 13.67 -28.50
N THR A 30 -0.56 14.93 -28.07
CA THR A 30 -0.90 15.35 -26.73
C THR A 30 -2.27 14.75 -26.38
N ALA A 31 -2.34 13.42 -26.36
CA ALA A 31 -3.12 12.75 -25.35
C ALA A 31 -2.41 13.18 -24.07
N THR A 32 -2.87 14.30 -23.50
CA THR A 32 -2.69 14.58 -22.09
C THR A 32 -3.18 13.32 -21.40
N THR A 33 -2.25 12.41 -21.06
CA THR A 33 -2.58 11.22 -20.31
C THR A 33 -3.29 11.76 -19.08
N ALA A 34 -4.58 11.44 -18.97
CA ALA A 34 -5.39 11.91 -17.87
C ALA A 34 -4.64 11.60 -16.57
N SER A 35 -4.33 12.64 -15.78
CA SER A 35 -3.62 12.48 -14.51
C SER A 35 -4.32 11.41 -13.66
N LEU A 36 -3.53 10.48 -13.10
CA LEU A 36 -4.04 9.46 -12.17
C LEU A 36 -4.27 10.02 -10.76
N LEU A 37 -3.98 11.31 -10.55
CA LEU A 37 -4.17 11.99 -9.27
C LEU A 37 -5.48 12.77 -9.20
N LYS A 38 -6.33 12.70 -10.23
CA LYS A 38 -7.59 13.47 -10.34
C LYS A 38 -8.55 13.29 -9.18
N ILE A 39 -8.57 12.12 -8.54
CA ILE A 39 -9.46 11.87 -7.40
C ILE A 39 -8.97 12.55 -6.12
N TRP A 40 -7.74 13.06 -6.10
CA TRP A 40 -7.11 13.71 -4.95
C TRP A 40 -7.10 15.22 -5.13
N ASP A 41 -7.20 15.92 -4.01
CA ASP A 41 -6.71 17.28 -3.88
C ASP A 41 -5.26 17.22 -3.40
N LEU A 42 -4.34 17.80 -4.16
CA LEU A 42 -2.91 17.72 -3.87
C LEU A 42 -2.51 18.86 -2.93
N ASP A 43 -1.78 18.53 -1.88
CA ASP A 43 -1.10 19.54 -1.08
C ASP A 43 0.10 20.13 -1.83
N SER A 44 0.43 21.40 -1.55
CA SER A 44 1.55 22.10 -2.19
C SER A 44 2.91 21.44 -1.94
N GLY A 45 3.04 20.59 -0.92
CA GLY A 45 4.22 19.73 -0.74
C GLY A 45 4.50 18.82 -1.93
N CYS A 46 3.48 18.52 -2.74
CA CYS A 46 3.61 17.70 -3.95
C CYS A 46 4.09 18.45 -5.19
N ASP A 47 4.16 19.79 -5.18
CA ASP A 47 4.40 20.60 -6.39
C ASP A 47 5.70 20.20 -7.13
N ASN A 48 6.76 19.90 -6.37
CA ASN A 48 8.05 19.48 -6.92
C ASN A 48 8.17 17.95 -7.11
N GLU A 49 7.15 17.20 -6.70
CA GLU A 49 7.17 15.74 -6.64
C GLU A 49 6.14 15.10 -7.58
N ILE A 50 5.33 15.91 -8.26
CA ILE A 50 4.15 15.47 -9.00
C ILE A 50 4.45 14.36 -10.01
N GLN A 51 5.56 14.46 -10.75
CA GLN A 51 5.93 13.46 -11.74
C GLN A 51 6.26 12.10 -11.09
N TYR A 52 6.98 12.12 -9.97
CA TYR A 52 7.34 10.89 -9.24
C TYR A 52 6.12 10.26 -8.56
N VAL A 53 5.22 11.09 -8.03
CA VAL A 53 3.95 10.65 -7.43
C VAL A 53 3.03 10.06 -8.50
N GLU A 54 2.90 10.69 -9.67
CA GLU A 54 2.09 10.17 -10.79
C GLU A 54 2.63 8.85 -11.33
N ASP A 55 3.94 8.73 -11.56
CA ASP A 55 4.55 7.47 -12.01
C ASP A 55 4.38 6.38 -10.95
N SER A 56 4.57 6.70 -9.67
CA SER A 56 4.35 5.76 -8.58
C SER A 56 2.89 5.31 -8.46
N MET A 57 1.92 6.21 -8.67
CA MET A 57 0.49 5.89 -8.71
C MET A 57 0.16 5.00 -9.92
N SER A 58 0.80 5.24 -11.07
CA SER A 58 0.69 4.39 -12.25
C SER A 58 1.18 2.96 -11.98
N ILE A 59 2.32 2.82 -11.30
CA ILE A 59 2.84 1.51 -10.90
C ILE A 59 1.93 0.85 -9.86
N ALA A 60 1.41 1.61 -8.89
CA ALA A 60 0.46 1.10 -7.90
C ALA A 60 -0.82 0.57 -8.56
N LEU A 61 -1.33 1.25 -9.60
CA LEU A 61 -2.47 0.79 -10.39
C LEU A 61 -2.17 -0.53 -11.12
N ASP A 62 -0.98 -0.70 -11.70
CA ASP A 62 -0.57 -1.97 -12.32
C ASP A 62 -0.57 -3.11 -11.30
N ILE A 63 -0.06 -2.86 -10.09
CA ILE A 63 0.02 -3.84 -9.00
C ILE A 63 -1.38 -4.25 -8.53
N VAL A 64 -2.23 -3.27 -8.26
CA VAL A 64 -3.65 -3.47 -7.88
C VAL A 64 -4.40 -4.24 -8.96
N THR A 65 -4.17 -3.89 -10.23
CA THR A 65 -4.80 -4.56 -11.37
C THR A 65 -4.41 -6.02 -11.46
N ALA A 66 -3.12 -6.33 -11.28
CA ALA A 66 -2.64 -7.70 -11.26
C ALA A 66 -3.26 -8.52 -10.12
N ALA A 67 -3.42 -7.91 -8.93
CA ALA A 67 -4.07 -8.54 -7.78
C ALA A 67 -5.54 -8.88 -8.07
N HIS A 68 -6.30 -7.90 -8.58
CA HIS A 68 -7.70 -8.06 -8.97
C HIS A 68 -7.86 -9.19 -10.00
N ASP A 69 -7.08 -9.14 -11.08
CA ASP A 69 -7.21 -10.09 -12.19
C ASP A 69 -6.80 -11.51 -11.77
N ALA A 70 -5.84 -11.65 -10.85
CA ALA A 70 -5.48 -12.94 -10.26
C ALA A 70 -6.61 -13.52 -9.40
N LEU A 71 -7.28 -12.69 -8.60
CA LEU A 71 -8.41 -13.11 -7.75
C LEU A 71 -9.62 -13.54 -8.59
N GLU A 72 -9.97 -12.78 -9.63
CA GLU A 72 -11.01 -13.15 -10.61
C GLU A 72 -10.66 -14.48 -11.29
N PHE A 73 -9.39 -14.67 -11.64
CA PHE A 73 -8.93 -15.91 -12.26
C PHE A 73 -9.06 -17.14 -11.35
N VAL A 74 -8.75 -17.00 -10.05
CA VAL A 74 -8.86 -18.10 -9.08
C VAL A 74 -10.30 -18.33 -8.59
N ALA A 75 -11.18 -17.33 -8.76
CA ALA A 75 -12.63 -17.48 -8.57
C ALA A 75 -13.26 -18.38 -9.64
N GLY A 76 -12.67 -18.42 -10.84
CA GLY A 76 -13.06 -19.33 -11.91
C GLY A 76 -12.72 -20.81 -11.63
N PRO A 77 -13.22 -21.73 -12.47
CA PRO A 77 -12.98 -23.15 -12.32
C PRO A 77 -11.48 -23.49 -12.44
N MET A 78 -11.03 -24.46 -11.64
CA MET A 78 -9.66 -24.97 -11.71
C MET A 78 -9.39 -25.56 -13.12
N PRO A 79 -8.31 -25.14 -13.82
CA PRO A 79 -7.99 -25.66 -15.14
C PRO A 79 -7.66 -27.16 -15.13
N ASP A 80 -8.00 -27.86 -16.20
CA ASP A 80 -7.70 -29.28 -16.36
C ASP A 80 -6.19 -29.54 -16.54
N GLU A 81 -5.67 -30.56 -15.84
CA GLU A 81 -4.24 -30.86 -15.80
C GLU A 81 -3.70 -31.42 -17.12
N THR A 82 -4.54 -32.15 -17.87
CA THR A 82 -4.14 -32.83 -19.11
C THR A 82 -4.11 -31.89 -20.30
N THR A 83 -4.98 -30.88 -20.31
CA THR A 83 -5.16 -29.95 -21.45
C THR A 83 -4.58 -28.56 -21.19
N HIS A 84 -4.42 -28.14 -19.92
CA HIS A 84 -4.06 -26.77 -19.56
C HIS A 84 -3.05 -26.66 -18.41
N LYS A 85 -1.96 -27.43 -18.46
CA LYS A 85 -0.93 -27.52 -17.40
C LYS A 85 -0.37 -26.18 -16.91
N GLU A 86 0.00 -25.28 -17.82
CA GLU A 86 0.56 -23.96 -17.44
C GLU A 86 -0.47 -23.08 -16.72
N ARG A 87 -1.69 -23.06 -17.26
CA ARG A 87 -2.83 -22.35 -16.67
C ARG A 87 -3.16 -22.91 -15.27
N LEU A 88 -3.09 -24.23 -15.10
CA LEU A 88 -3.24 -24.90 -13.81
C LEU A 88 -2.13 -24.52 -12.83
N ASN A 89 -0.88 -24.46 -13.28
CA ASN A 89 0.24 -24.04 -12.43
C ASN A 89 0.06 -22.60 -11.94
N ARG A 90 -0.36 -21.68 -12.82
CA ARG A 90 -0.71 -20.31 -12.44
C ARG A 90 -1.86 -20.28 -11.44
N TRP A 91 -2.93 -21.03 -11.69
CA TRP A 91 -4.08 -21.11 -10.77
C TRP A 91 -3.65 -21.62 -9.39
N LYS A 92 -2.85 -22.69 -9.35
CA LYS A 92 -2.29 -23.25 -8.09
C LYS A 92 -1.39 -22.26 -7.37
N SER A 93 -0.58 -21.49 -8.10
CA SER A 93 0.29 -20.45 -7.52
C SER A 93 -0.55 -19.38 -6.81
N ILE A 94 -1.53 -18.80 -7.53
CA ILE A 94 -2.43 -17.77 -6.98
C ILE A 94 -3.22 -18.31 -5.78
N TYR A 95 -3.79 -19.51 -5.91
CA TYR A 95 -4.53 -20.16 -4.83
C TYR A 95 -3.70 -20.29 -3.55
N LYS A 96 -2.44 -20.72 -3.68
CA LYS A 96 -1.53 -20.83 -2.54
C LYS A 96 -1.09 -19.46 -2.01
N CYS A 97 -0.91 -18.45 -2.87
CA CYS A 97 -0.64 -17.08 -2.42
C CYS A 97 -1.82 -16.52 -1.60
N CYS A 98 -3.07 -16.81 -1.97
CA CYS A 98 -4.22 -16.46 -1.13
C CYS A 98 -4.13 -17.12 0.26
N MET A 99 -3.70 -18.38 0.32
CA MET A 99 -3.49 -19.03 1.62
C MET A 99 -2.33 -18.42 2.41
N GLY A 100 -1.21 -18.11 1.74
CA GLY A 100 0.01 -17.64 2.38
C GLY A 100 -0.06 -16.20 2.88
N PHE A 101 -0.58 -15.28 2.05
CA PHE A 101 -0.64 -13.86 2.40
C PHE A 101 -1.97 -13.46 3.06
N LEU A 102 -3.07 -14.12 2.70
CA LEU A 102 -4.42 -13.71 3.09
C LEU A 102 -5.14 -14.75 3.97
N GLY A 103 -4.56 -15.92 4.19
CA GLY A 103 -5.03 -16.89 5.19
C GLY A 103 -6.30 -17.67 4.81
N PHE A 104 -6.84 -17.51 3.60
CA PHE A 104 -8.05 -18.23 3.17
C PHE A 104 -7.80 -19.17 1.98
N LYS A 105 -8.70 -20.15 1.86
CA LYS A 105 -8.79 -21.10 0.74
C LYS A 105 -9.87 -20.63 -0.24
N PRO A 106 -9.55 -20.03 -1.42
CA PRO A 106 -10.52 -19.40 -2.31
C PRO A 106 -11.76 -20.25 -2.64
N ALA A 107 -11.57 -21.54 -2.94
CA ALA A 107 -12.65 -22.46 -3.30
C ALA A 107 -13.54 -22.89 -2.12
N LYS A 108 -13.12 -22.66 -0.87
CA LYS A 108 -13.84 -23.06 0.35
C LYS A 108 -14.40 -21.89 1.13
N GLN A 109 -13.82 -20.71 0.97
CA GLN A 109 -14.13 -19.51 1.77
C GLN A 109 -14.38 -18.33 0.81
N THR A 110 -15.44 -18.47 0.01
CA THR A 110 -15.77 -17.53 -1.08
C THR A 110 -16.15 -16.14 -0.59
N ASN A 111 -16.57 -16.00 0.68
CA ASN A 111 -16.83 -14.70 1.30
C ASN A 111 -15.56 -13.84 1.34
N TYR A 112 -14.43 -14.40 1.80
CA TYR A 112 -13.15 -13.69 1.85
C TYR A 112 -12.62 -13.39 0.45
N LEU A 113 -12.77 -14.33 -0.48
CA LEU A 113 -12.42 -14.09 -1.89
C LEU A 113 -13.18 -12.89 -2.46
N ARG A 114 -14.51 -12.84 -2.26
CA ARG A 114 -15.35 -11.75 -2.75
C ARG A 114 -14.98 -10.41 -2.12
N GLU A 115 -14.70 -10.39 -0.81
CA GLU A 115 -14.31 -9.18 -0.08
C GLU A 115 -13.01 -8.57 -0.63
N VAL A 116 -11.94 -9.38 -0.72
CA VAL A 116 -10.66 -8.88 -1.21
C VAL A 116 -10.71 -8.53 -2.71
N THR A 117 -11.48 -9.29 -3.50
CA THR A 117 -11.71 -8.97 -4.92
C THR A 117 -12.42 -7.63 -5.08
N ALA A 118 -13.45 -7.37 -4.27
CA ALA A 118 -14.18 -6.11 -4.30
C ALA A 118 -13.30 -4.90 -3.91
N LEU A 119 -12.38 -5.06 -2.96
CA LEU A 119 -11.41 -4.04 -2.58
C LEU A 119 -10.50 -3.66 -3.75
N PHE A 120 -9.82 -4.65 -4.36
CA PHE A 120 -8.93 -4.37 -5.49
C PHE A 120 -9.70 -3.91 -6.74
N ALA A 121 -10.92 -4.39 -6.97
CA ALA A 121 -11.81 -3.89 -8.01
C ALA A 121 -12.13 -2.40 -7.80
N LYS A 122 -12.34 -1.98 -6.54
CA LYS A 122 -12.58 -0.58 -6.18
C LYS A 122 -11.37 0.30 -6.45
N MET A 123 -10.18 -0.14 -6.07
CA MET A 123 -8.97 0.61 -6.39
C MET A 123 -8.75 0.70 -7.91
N LYS A 124 -8.82 -0.45 -8.61
CA LYS A 124 -8.62 -0.54 -10.07
C LYS A 124 -9.54 0.39 -10.85
N ARG A 125 -10.82 0.49 -10.47
CA ARG A 125 -11.80 1.35 -11.15
C ARG A 125 -11.64 2.84 -10.79
N THR A 126 -11.23 3.15 -9.56
CA THR A 126 -11.34 4.51 -9.01
C THR A 126 -10.05 5.31 -9.20
N ILE A 127 -8.87 4.70 -9.08
CA ILE A 127 -7.58 5.39 -9.28
C ILE A 127 -7.54 6.15 -10.62
N PRO A 128 -7.90 5.56 -11.78
CA PRO A 128 -7.88 6.29 -13.05
C PRO A 128 -9.17 7.11 -13.31
N ALA A 129 -10.13 7.14 -12.39
CA ALA A 129 -11.40 7.82 -12.59
C ALA A 129 -11.29 9.34 -12.46
N ASP A 130 -12.29 10.05 -12.97
CA ASP A 130 -12.38 11.50 -12.79
C ASP A 130 -12.93 11.89 -11.41
N GLN A 131 -13.53 10.95 -10.67
CA GLN A 131 -14.10 11.16 -9.34
C GLN A 131 -13.79 9.96 -8.42
N GLY A 132 -13.62 10.25 -7.13
CA GLY A 132 -13.39 9.24 -6.10
C GLY A 132 -14.61 8.34 -5.85
N ASP A 133 -14.41 7.29 -5.04
CA ASP A 133 -15.46 6.42 -4.55
C ASP A 133 -15.21 6.12 -3.06
N PRO A 134 -15.91 6.82 -2.14
CA PRO A 134 -16.94 7.84 -2.40
C PRO A 134 -16.38 9.14 -3.01
N ALA A 135 -17.18 9.85 -3.81
CA ALA A 135 -16.75 11.03 -4.58
C ALA A 135 -16.15 12.17 -3.72
N HIS A 136 -16.67 12.37 -2.52
CA HIS A 136 -16.23 13.41 -1.57
C HIS A 136 -15.47 12.86 -0.36
N GLY A 137 -15.01 11.60 -0.43
CA GLY A 137 -14.42 10.93 0.71
C GLY A 137 -15.44 10.57 1.81
N TYR A 138 -14.94 10.25 2.99
CA TYR A 138 -15.70 9.85 4.18
C TYR A 138 -15.94 11.00 5.19
N VAL A 139 -15.31 12.17 5.00
CA VAL A 139 -15.42 13.34 5.89
C VAL A 139 -16.72 14.10 5.67
N TYR A 140 -17.45 14.34 6.76
CA TYR A 140 -18.73 15.05 6.75
C TYR A 140 -18.62 16.46 6.14
N GLY A 141 -17.60 17.23 6.55
CA GLY A 141 -17.41 18.62 6.08
C GLY A 141 -17.03 18.73 4.60
N LEU A 142 -16.57 17.65 3.97
CA LEU A 142 -16.26 17.64 2.53
C LEU A 142 -17.48 17.29 1.69
N ARG A 143 -18.45 16.55 2.25
CA ARG A 143 -19.58 16.00 1.49
C ARG A 143 -20.45 17.07 0.83
N ASP A 144 -20.60 18.23 1.47
CA ASP A 144 -21.48 19.30 1.02
C ASP A 144 -20.74 20.35 0.16
N LEU A 145 -19.43 20.19 -0.03
CA LEU A 145 -18.60 21.11 -0.79
C LEU A 145 -18.50 20.68 -2.27
N PRO A 146 -18.77 21.59 -3.22
CA PRO A 146 -18.67 21.25 -4.64
C PRO A 146 -17.22 20.91 -5.00
N ASN A 147 -17.03 19.77 -5.68
CA ASN A 147 -15.73 19.25 -6.10
C ASN A 147 -14.75 18.92 -4.96
N ALA A 148 -15.21 18.75 -3.72
CA ALA A 148 -14.33 18.33 -2.64
C ALA A 148 -13.80 16.91 -2.88
N LYS A 149 -12.52 16.73 -2.58
CA LYS A 149 -11.75 15.51 -2.79
C LYS A 149 -10.98 15.15 -1.52
N PRO A 150 -10.65 13.86 -1.33
CA PRO A 150 -9.64 13.45 -0.35
C PRO A 150 -8.29 14.12 -0.63
N LYS A 151 -7.49 14.36 0.41
CA LYS A 151 -6.20 15.04 0.31
C LYS A 151 -5.09 14.02 0.12
N LEU A 152 -4.16 14.30 -0.79
CA LEU A 152 -2.89 13.61 -0.89
C LEU A 152 -1.76 14.58 -0.58
N MET A 153 -0.91 14.23 0.37
CA MET A 153 0.21 15.04 0.85
C MET A 153 1.54 14.38 0.52
N CYS A 154 2.52 15.20 0.13
CA CYS A 154 3.88 14.77 -0.15
C CYS A 154 4.81 15.49 0.82
N GLY A 155 5.26 14.75 1.83
CA GLY A 155 5.95 15.30 2.97
C GLY A 155 4.99 15.87 4.00
N GLU A 156 5.41 15.78 5.25
CA GLU A 156 4.85 16.54 6.34
C GLU A 156 6.03 16.93 7.23
N LYS A 157 6.80 17.92 6.77
CA LYS A 157 7.84 18.51 7.60
C LYS A 157 7.14 19.11 8.81
N ALA A 158 7.18 18.39 9.92
CA ALA A 158 6.41 18.65 11.13
C ALA A 158 6.25 20.16 11.39
N GLY A 159 5.01 20.62 11.39
CA GLY A 159 4.73 21.98 11.83
C GLY A 159 4.63 23.07 10.78
N GLU A 160 4.59 22.79 9.47
CA GLU A 160 4.17 23.80 8.49
C GLU A 160 2.82 24.44 8.93
N GLU A 161 2.64 25.73 8.69
CA GLU A 161 1.51 26.56 9.18
C GLU A 161 0.12 26.15 8.60
N LYS A 162 0.02 24.96 8.01
CA LYS A 162 -1.17 24.38 7.37
C LYS A 162 -2.31 24.16 8.38
N TRP A 163 -1.97 23.62 9.55
CA TRP A 163 -2.92 23.40 10.63
C TRP A 163 -3.11 24.67 11.44
N LYS A 164 -4.36 25.11 11.57
CA LYS A 164 -4.73 26.26 12.39
C LYS A 164 -5.60 25.83 13.57
N TRP A 165 -5.23 26.28 14.76
CA TRP A 165 -5.98 26.03 15.98
C TRP A 165 -7.22 26.93 16.05
N TYR A 166 -8.33 26.35 16.49
CA TYR A 166 -9.57 27.04 16.83
C TYR A 166 -10.07 26.51 18.18
N SER A 167 -10.38 27.41 19.12
CA SER A 167 -11.12 27.06 20.33
C SER A 167 -12.59 26.79 19.98
N VAL A 168 -13.29 26.02 20.80
CA VAL A 168 -14.73 25.74 20.61
C VAL A 168 -15.60 27.00 20.58
N THR A 169 -15.12 28.13 21.13
CA THR A 169 -15.80 29.43 21.08
C THR A 169 -15.53 30.23 19.80
N ASP A 170 -14.58 29.80 18.98
CA ASP A 170 -14.25 30.47 17.72
C ASP A 170 -15.26 30.09 16.62
N ILE A 171 -15.32 30.93 15.58
CA ILE A 171 -16.13 30.68 14.37
C ILE A 171 -15.20 30.20 13.26
N LEU A 172 -15.48 29.03 12.69
CA LEU A 172 -14.72 28.49 11.56
C LEU A 172 -14.92 29.36 10.30
N PRO A 173 -13.94 29.43 9.39
CA PRO A 173 -14.10 30.12 8.12
C PRO A 173 -15.33 29.64 7.35
N GLY A 174 -16.19 30.57 6.93
CA GLY A 174 -17.43 30.28 6.20
C GLY A 174 -18.66 30.02 7.07
N GLU A 175 -18.47 29.85 8.38
CA GLU A 175 -19.55 29.57 9.33
C GLU A 175 -20.12 30.85 9.97
N ARG A 176 -21.30 30.72 10.58
CA ARG A 176 -22.02 31.85 11.20
C ARG A 176 -22.15 31.76 12.71
N VAL A 177 -21.89 30.59 13.28
CA VAL A 177 -22.01 30.30 14.71
C VAL A 177 -20.70 29.74 15.25
N PRO A 178 -20.43 29.86 16.56
CA PRO A 178 -19.29 29.21 17.19
C PRO A 178 -19.31 27.69 17.00
N ILE A 179 -18.12 27.06 17.02
CA ILE A 179 -17.99 25.60 16.88
C ILE A 179 -18.86 24.84 17.89
N SER A 180 -18.95 25.32 19.14
CA SER A 180 -19.79 24.74 20.19
C SER A 180 -21.29 24.71 19.88
N ASP A 181 -21.74 25.60 19.00
CA ASP A 181 -23.15 25.76 18.64
C ASP A 181 -23.48 25.09 17.29
N MET A 182 -22.49 24.54 16.59
CA MET A 182 -22.70 23.78 15.36
C MET A 182 -23.35 22.43 15.68
N GLU A 183 -24.51 22.15 15.08
CA GLU A 183 -25.31 20.95 15.35
C GLU A 183 -24.51 19.66 15.21
N GLN A 184 -23.67 19.56 14.18
CA GLN A 184 -22.84 18.40 13.87
C GLN A 184 -21.70 18.17 14.88
N TYR A 185 -21.25 19.21 15.59
CA TYR A 185 -20.12 19.14 16.52
C TYR A 185 -20.53 19.27 17.98
N ARG A 186 -21.79 19.63 18.25
CA ARG A 186 -22.29 19.94 19.59
C ARG A 186 -21.94 18.88 20.64
N LYS A 187 -21.97 17.59 20.30
CA LYS A 187 -21.63 16.51 21.24
C LYS A 187 -20.13 16.43 21.54
N ILE A 188 -19.30 16.70 20.55
CA ILE A 188 -17.83 16.58 20.63
C ILE A 188 -17.22 17.85 21.25
N ALA A 189 -17.81 19.01 20.96
CA ALA A 189 -17.35 20.30 21.48
C ALA A 189 -17.45 20.44 23.01
N PHE A 190 -18.19 19.55 23.70
CA PHE A 190 -18.20 19.49 25.16
C PHE A 190 -17.06 18.63 25.74
N GLU A 191 -16.41 17.82 24.92
CA GLU A 191 -15.35 16.90 25.35
C GLU A 191 -13.96 17.52 25.16
N TYR A 192 -13.82 18.47 24.23
CA TYR A 192 -12.55 19.07 23.86
C TYR A 192 -12.58 20.60 23.93
N PRO A 193 -11.50 21.27 24.34
CA PRO A 193 -11.40 22.73 24.39
C PRO A 193 -11.19 23.39 23.02
N GLY A 194 -10.82 22.62 22.00
CA GLY A 194 -10.67 23.11 20.63
C GLY A 194 -10.28 22.03 19.64
N LEU A 195 -9.88 22.47 18.45
CA LEU A 195 -9.49 21.61 17.34
C LEU A 195 -8.45 22.27 16.45
N TRP A 196 -7.73 21.44 15.71
CA TRP A 196 -6.92 21.82 14.57
C TRP A 196 -7.72 21.64 13.28
N ALA A 197 -7.74 22.68 12.46
CA ALA A 197 -8.38 22.66 11.15
C ALA A 197 -7.35 22.79 10.03
N PHE A 198 -7.50 21.98 9.00
CA PHE A 198 -6.76 22.06 7.74
C PHE A 198 -7.69 21.66 6.61
N ASP A 199 -7.92 22.56 5.65
CA ASP A 199 -8.70 22.29 4.43
C ASP A 199 -10.02 21.53 4.71
N HIS A 200 -10.87 22.11 5.57
CA HIS A 200 -12.16 21.56 6.03
C HIS A 200 -12.11 20.27 6.86
N ARG A 201 -10.92 19.79 7.22
CA ARG A 201 -10.71 18.60 8.06
C ARG A 201 -10.38 19.03 9.48
N LEU A 202 -11.00 18.38 10.46
CA LEU A 202 -10.95 18.76 11.87
C LEU A 202 -10.36 17.64 12.72
N ILE A 203 -9.35 17.97 13.52
CA ILE A 203 -8.74 17.09 14.52
C ILE A 203 -8.93 17.73 15.90
N TRP A 204 -9.75 17.12 16.74
CA TRP A 204 -10.02 17.58 18.10
C TRP A 204 -8.82 17.28 19.01
N ALA A 205 -8.47 18.21 19.91
CA ALA A 205 -7.33 18.04 20.82
C ALA A 205 -7.57 18.72 22.17
N ASP A 206 -6.84 18.29 23.20
CA ASP A 206 -7.00 18.78 24.57
C ASP A 206 -6.32 20.13 24.80
N ASN A 207 -5.45 20.57 23.89
CA ASN A 207 -4.87 21.91 23.89
C ASN A 207 -4.22 22.24 22.55
N LYS A 208 -3.89 23.52 22.36
CA LYS A 208 -3.22 24.05 21.16
C LYS A 208 -1.76 23.63 21.00
N ASP A 209 -1.17 22.96 21.98
CA ASP A 209 0.24 22.54 21.92
C ASP A 209 0.35 21.12 21.34
N GLU A 210 -0.74 20.35 21.33
CA GLU A 210 -0.89 19.05 20.67
C GLU A 210 -1.11 19.21 19.16
N LYS A 211 -0.10 19.71 18.44
CA LYS A 211 -0.18 19.87 16.99
C LYS A 211 -0.32 18.50 16.29
N PRO A 212 -1.17 18.37 15.25
CA PRO A 212 -1.26 17.13 14.50
C PRO A 212 0.06 16.81 13.80
N ILE A 213 0.46 15.55 13.92
CA ILE A 213 1.61 14.96 13.24
C ILE A 213 1.09 13.67 12.59
N LEU A 214 1.06 13.64 11.26
CA LEU A 214 0.70 12.49 10.45
C LEU A 214 1.93 11.64 10.08
N CYS A 215 3.11 12.25 9.92
CA CYS A 215 4.39 11.60 9.67
C CYS A 215 5.26 11.61 10.92
N GLN A 216 5.43 10.45 11.55
CA GLN A 216 6.35 10.26 12.66
C GLN A 216 7.73 9.83 12.15
N ASP A 217 8.74 9.94 13.03
CA ASP A 217 10.09 9.50 12.70
C ASP A 217 10.11 8.03 12.24
N GLY A 218 10.64 7.80 11.03
CA GLY A 218 10.73 6.48 10.41
C GLY A 218 9.45 5.98 9.73
N TRP A 219 8.39 6.79 9.66
CA TRP A 219 7.20 6.48 8.87
C TRP A 219 7.43 6.86 7.41
N LEU A 220 6.97 6.00 6.50
CA LEU A 220 7.08 6.21 5.05
C LEU A 220 5.79 6.76 4.45
N GLY A 221 4.67 6.47 5.08
CA GLY A 221 3.34 6.97 4.76
C GLY A 221 2.42 6.84 5.96
N ALA A 222 1.27 7.50 5.88
CA ALA A 222 0.19 7.34 6.83
C ALA A 222 -1.16 7.71 6.19
N VAL A 223 -2.23 7.13 6.73
CA VAL A 223 -3.61 7.47 6.36
C VAL A 223 -4.39 7.89 7.59
N ALA A 224 -4.86 9.15 7.59
CA ALA A 224 -5.94 9.59 8.47
C ALA A 224 -7.27 9.38 7.73
N TRP A 225 -7.75 8.15 7.74
CA TRP A 225 -8.91 7.71 6.93
C TRP A 225 -10.20 8.42 7.35
N ASP A 226 -10.35 8.83 8.61
CA ASP A 226 -11.48 9.63 9.12
C ASP A 226 -11.36 11.13 8.81
N LYS A 227 -10.24 11.53 8.20
CA LYS A 227 -9.97 12.88 7.70
C LYS A 227 -9.81 12.93 6.20
N ASP A 228 -9.92 11.80 5.49
CA ASP A 228 -9.60 11.71 4.06
C ASP A 228 -8.25 12.35 3.73
N ILE A 229 -7.21 12.00 4.51
CA ILE A 229 -5.84 12.41 4.23
C ILE A 229 -5.01 11.15 4.03
N VAL A 230 -4.31 11.09 2.91
CA VAL A 230 -3.19 10.18 2.68
C VAL A 230 -1.93 11.02 2.61
N VAL A 231 -0.92 10.68 3.40
CA VAL A 231 0.38 11.35 3.36
C VAL A 231 1.47 10.33 3.03
N PHE A 232 2.36 10.70 2.13
CA PHE A 232 3.65 10.04 1.96
C PHE A 232 4.70 10.91 2.63
N CYS A 233 5.52 10.35 3.51
CA CYS A 233 6.39 11.13 4.37
C CYS A 233 7.67 11.57 3.64
N ASP A 234 8.39 12.55 4.22
CA ASP A 234 9.55 13.20 3.59
C ASP A 234 10.64 12.20 3.15
N GLU A 235 10.80 11.10 3.90
CA GLU A 235 11.76 10.02 3.60
C GLU A 235 11.57 9.47 2.19
N MET A 236 10.33 9.39 1.70
CA MET A 236 9.99 8.87 0.38
C MET A 236 10.43 9.76 -0.78
N PHE A 237 10.71 11.03 -0.50
CA PHE A 237 11.09 12.02 -1.50
C PHE A 237 12.59 12.35 -1.47
N GLN A 238 13.34 11.71 -0.57
CA GLN A 238 14.80 11.79 -0.57
C GLN A 238 15.40 11.10 -1.80
N ALA A 239 16.57 11.55 -2.24
CA ALA A 239 17.25 11.01 -3.43
C ALA A 239 17.50 9.50 -3.32
N GLN A 240 17.79 9.01 -2.11
CA GLN A 240 18.01 7.59 -1.82
C GLN A 240 16.75 6.77 -2.08
N ALA A 241 15.58 7.24 -1.62
CA ALA A 241 14.31 6.56 -1.83
C ALA A 241 13.92 6.55 -3.32
N LYS A 242 14.10 7.68 -4.02
CA LYS A 242 13.85 7.79 -5.47
C LYS A 242 14.81 6.95 -6.33
N ALA A 243 15.99 6.60 -5.81
CA ALA A 243 16.96 5.76 -6.50
C ALA A 243 16.68 4.25 -6.34
N ILE A 244 15.73 3.87 -5.48
CA ILE A 244 15.30 2.47 -5.37
C ILE A 244 14.65 2.07 -6.68
N LYS A 245 15.10 0.93 -7.24
CA LYS A 245 14.50 0.37 -8.46
C LYS A 245 13.00 0.13 -8.26
N SER A 246 12.22 0.61 -9.22
CA SER A 246 10.77 0.47 -9.22
C SER A 246 10.33 -0.98 -9.43
N PRO A 247 9.09 -1.33 -9.03
CA PRO A 247 8.54 -2.65 -9.35
C PRO A 247 8.52 -2.99 -10.85
N ARG A 248 8.32 -2.01 -11.73
CA ARG A 248 8.40 -2.23 -13.20
C ARG A 248 9.80 -2.67 -13.62
N GLU A 249 10.85 -2.06 -13.07
CA GLU A 249 12.24 -2.44 -13.36
C GLU A 249 12.58 -3.83 -12.82
N TRP A 250 12.16 -4.15 -11.60
CA TRP A 250 12.37 -5.49 -11.03
C TRP A 250 11.66 -6.58 -11.83
N LYS A 251 10.40 -6.34 -12.25
CA LYS A 251 9.63 -7.29 -13.06
C LYS A 251 10.34 -7.65 -14.36
N ARG A 252 10.93 -6.65 -15.04
CA ARG A 252 11.57 -6.84 -16.36
C ARG A 252 12.83 -7.70 -16.32
N SER A 253 13.69 -7.57 -15.31
CA SER A 253 14.98 -8.28 -15.35
C SER A 253 15.69 -8.49 -14.00
N GLY A 254 15.03 -8.21 -12.88
CA GLY A 254 15.74 -8.13 -11.60
C GLY A 254 15.50 -9.28 -10.61
N ILE A 255 14.41 -10.04 -10.75
CA ILE A 255 14.06 -11.10 -9.80
C ILE A 255 14.62 -12.44 -10.26
N VAL A 256 15.26 -13.18 -9.35
CA VAL A 256 15.84 -14.50 -9.59
C VAL A 256 15.24 -15.54 -8.63
N ALA A 257 15.38 -16.83 -8.92
CA ALA A 257 14.89 -17.88 -8.03
C ALA A 257 15.58 -17.80 -6.65
N GLY A 258 14.82 -17.92 -5.57
CA GLY A 258 15.34 -17.82 -4.19
C GLY A 258 15.34 -16.39 -3.62
N ALA A 259 15.09 -15.37 -4.45
CA ALA A 259 14.80 -14.00 -4.04
C ALA A 259 13.69 -13.95 -2.97
N LYS A 260 13.86 -13.22 -1.87
CA LYS A 260 12.73 -12.87 -1.00
C LYS A 260 12.00 -11.69 -1.61
N LEU A 261 10.66 -11.71 -1.58
CA LEU A 261 9.82 -10.66 -2.14
C LEU A 261 10.27 -9.29 -1.60
N ASN A 262 10.45 -9.19 -0.27
CA ASN A 262 10.85 -7.96 0.42
C ASN A 262 12.21 -7.41 -0.03
N ASP A 263 13.15 -8.19 -0.54
CA ASP A 263 14.50 -7.70 -0.89
C ASP A 263 14.50 -6.68 -2.05
N TYR A 264 13.39 -6.57 -2.80
CA TYR A 264 13.34 -5.88 -4.08
C TYR A 264 12.48 -4.62 -4.11
N HIS A 265 11.96 -4.14 -2.98
CA HIS A 265 10.99 -3.03 -3.04
C HIS A 265 10.70 -2.34 -1.72
N GLN A 266 11.38 -2.76 -0.62
CA GLN A 266 11.29 -2.09 0.68
C GLN A 266 11.53 -0.60 0.43
N ASN A 267 10.47 0.20 0.61
CA ASN A 267 10.50 1.67 0.59
C ASN A 267 10.46 2.34 -0.80
N HIS A 268 10.05 1.66 -1.88
CA HIS A 268 9.66 2.37 -3.11
C HIS A 268 8.24 2.95 -2.96
N LEU A 269 8.02 4.20 -3.39
CA LEU A 269 6.77 4.94 -3.17
C LEU A 269 5.55 4.22 -3.72
N SER A 270 5.64 3.57 -4.86
CA SER A 270 4.51 2.81 -5.42
C SER A 270 4.03 1.66 -4.51
N ILE A 271 4.89 1.05 -3.69
CA ILE A 271 4.45 -0.02 -2.78
C ILE A 271 3.81 0.56 -1.52
N ILE A 272 4.41 1.62 -0.98
CA ILE A 272 3.82 2.38 0.13
C ILE A 272 2.46 2.94 -0.30
N MET A 273 2.32 3.42 -1.53
CA MET A 273 1.02 3.79 -2.11
C MET A 273 0.01 2.65 -2.07
N VAL A 274 0.35 1.44 -2.50
CA VAL A 274 -0.60 0.31 -2.43
C VAL A 274 -1.02 0.05 -0.97
N HIS A 275 -0.10 0.10 -0.02
CA HIS A 275 -0.38 -0.04 1.41
C HIS A 275 -1.35 1.05 1.90
N GLU A 276 -1.01 2.33 1.73
CA GLU A 276 -1.83 3.44 2.22
C GLU A 276 -3.20 3.49 1.52
N LEU A 277 -3.24 3.15 0.23
CA LEU A 277 -4.50 3.06 -0.51
C LEU A 277 -5.38 1.91 0.00
N CYS A 278 -4.82 0.82 0.56
CA CYS A 278 -5.60 -0.22 1.23
C CYS A 278 -6.34 0.32 2.45
N HIS A 279 -5.71 1.19 3.26
CA HIS A 279 -6.40 1.86 4.36
C HIS A 279 -7.54 2.74 3.85
N TRP A 280 -7.25 3.65 2.92
CA TRP A 280 -8.26 4.63 2.48
C TRP A 280 -9.41 3.99 1.69
N PHE A 281 -9.13 3.12 0.72
CA PHE A 281 -10.17 2.44 -0.04
C PHE A 281 -10.93 1.39 0.76
N GLY A 282 -10.26 0.76 1.74
CA GLY A 282 -10.87 -0.12 2.72
C GLY A 282 -11.94 0.61 3.54
N GLY A 283 -11.72 1.90 3.81
CA GLY A 283 -12.71 2.79 4.40
C GLY A 283 -12.89 2.61 5.90
N ALA A 284 -14.00 3.15 6.41
CA ALA A 284 -14.31 3.20 7.83
C ALA A 284 -15.68 2.59 8.16
N VAL A 285 -15.76 1.87 9.28
CA VAL A 285 -17.02 1.46 9.93
C VAL A 285 -17.30 2.38 11.10
N ARG A 286 -18.56 2.79 11.29
CA ARG A 286 -18.97 3.44 12.54
C ARG A 286 -19.31 2.37 13.57
N ASP A 287 -18.71 2.49 14.75
CA ASP A 287 -19.06 1.64 15.88
C ASP A 287 -20.47 1.95 16.42
N ALA A 288 -20.92 1.21 17.43
CA ALA A 288 -22.23 1.41 18.05
C ALA A 288 -22.39 2.80 18.71
N LYS A 289 -21.29 3.52 18.94
CA LYS A 289 -21.25 4.90 19.47
C LYS A 289 -21.18 5.95 18.34
N GLY A 290 -21.12 5.51 17.08
CA GLY A 290 -21.02 6.36 15.90
C GLY A 290 -19.61 6.84 15.59
N ILE A 291 -18.60 6.38 16.35
CA ILE A 291 -17.19 6.70 16.15
C ILE A 291 -16.71 5.87 14.97
N PRO A 292 -16.16 6.50 13.92
CA PRO A 292 -15.67 5.73 12.81
C PRO A 292 -14.37 5.01 13.24
N GLY A 293 -14.11 3.84 12.66
CA GLY A 293 -12.92 3.03 12.88
C GLY A 293 -12.49 2.39 11.55
N PRO A 294 -11.19 2.11 11.35
CA PRO A 294 -10.71 1.58 10.09
C PRO A 294 -11.24 0.17 9.85
N ILE A 295 -11.59 -0.15 8.59
CA ILE A 295 -11.87 -1.53 8.18
C ILE A 295 -10.55 -2.29 7.97
N VAL A 296 -9.59 -1.63 7.32
CA VAL A 296 -8.22 -2.10 7.10
C VAL A 296 -7.30 -1.25 7.96
N ASP A 297 -6.57 -1.89 8.87
CA ASP A 297 -5.66 -1.29 9.85
C ASP A 297 -4.38 -2.12 9.95
N ASP A 298 -3.29 -1.50 10.38
CA ASP A 298 -2.06 -2.23 10.61
C ASP A 298 -2.26 -3.17 11.81
N GLN A 299 -2.13 -4.48 11.56
CA GLN A 299 -2.36 -5.49 12.58
C GLN A 299 -1.12 -5.69 13.43
N THR A 300 -1.29 -5.99 14.71
CA THR A 300 -0.19 -6.38 15.61
C THR A 300 0.55 -7.61 15.06
N ALA A 301 1.87 -7.54 14.99
CA ALA A 301 2.71 -8.67 14.62
C ALA A 301 2.55 -9.81 15.62
N ILE A 302 2.59 -11.05 15.12
CA ILE A 302 2.49 -12.24 15.97
C ILE A 302 3.67 -13.19 15.71
N ASP A 303 4.07 -13.93 16.74
CA ASP A 303 5.10 -14.95 16.61
C ASP A 303 4.58 -16.25 15.94
N GLY A 304 5.47 -17.23 15.77
CA GLY A 304 5.12 -18.54 15.21
C GLY A 304 4.06 -19.31 16.01
N ASN A 305 3.88 -18.99 17.30
CA ASN A 305 2.85 -19.59 18.16
C ASN A 305 1.53 -18.80 18.16
N GLY A 306 1.50 -17.65 17.47
CA GLY A 306 0.32 -16.79 17.34
C GLY A 306 0.15 -15.78 18.48
N ARG A 307 1.24 -15.45 19.17
CA ARG A 307 1.24 -14.50 20.28
C ARG A 307 1.60 -13.10 19.80
N PRO A 308 0.84 -12.05 20.17
CA PRO A 308 1.12 -10.68 19.78
C PRO A 308 2.49 -10.19 20.29
N ILE A 309 3.20 -9.44 19.46
CA ILE A 309 4.54 -8.94 19.72
C ILE A 309 4.47 -7.46 20.08
N TYR A 310 5.07 -7.12 21.23
CA TYR A 310 5.24 -5.75 21.69
C TYR A 310 6.71 -5.48 21.99
N LYS A 311 7.15 -4.26 21.76
CA LYS A 311 8.45 -3.78 22.18
C LYS A 311 8.35 -3.29 23.62
N ILE A 312 9.05 -3.99 24.50
CA ILE A 312 9.08 -3.78 25.95
C ILE A 312 10.54 -3.60 26.35
N ASN A 313 10.90 -2.44 26.88
CA ASN A 313 12.28 -2.08 27.21
C ASN A 313 13.21 -2.26 25.99
N HIS A 314 12.80 -1.73 24.84
CA HIS A 314 13.51 -1.82 23.55
C HIS A 314 13.72 -3.23 23.00
N ARG A 315 13.01 -4.23 23.52
CA ARG A 315 13.08 -5.62 23.01
C ARG A 315 11.70 -6.12 22.60
N ASN A 316 11.63 -6.78 21.46
CA ASN A 316 10.42 -7.46 21.02
C ASN A 316 10.14 -8.64 21.95
N ARG A 317 8.92 -8.69 22.50
CA ARG A 317 8.44 -9.75 23.39
C ARG A 317 7.06 -10.19 22.92
N ALA A 318 6.86 -11.50 22.88
CA ALA A 318 5.55 -12.10 22.66
C ALA A 318 4.75 -12.07 23.97
N LEU A 319 3.49 -11.66 23.90
CA LEU A 319 2.53 -11.66 25.00
C LEU A 319 1.46 -12.72 24.75
N GLU A 320 0.96 -13.38 25.79
CA GLU A 320 -0.09 -14.40 25.63
C GLU A 320 -1.44 -13.79 25.21
N VAL A 321 -1.71 -12.56 25.64
CA VAL A 321 -2.92 -11.81 25.36
C VAL A 321 -2.55 -10.42 24.88
N GLU A 322 -3.26 -9.91 23.88
CA GLU A 322 -3.07 -8.56 23.39
C GLU A 322 -3.59 -7.56 24.45
N PRO A 323 -2.72 -6.67 24.97
CA PRO A 323 -3.12 -5.66 25.94
C PRO A 323 -4.10 -4.66 25.31
N SER A 324 -4.99 -4.12 26.12
CA SER A 324 -5.78 -2.95 25.70
C SER A 324 -4.86 -1.76 25.42
N ARG A 325 -5.33 -0.80 24.60
CA ARG A 325 -4.55 0.42 24.30
C ARG A 325 -4.11 1.17 25.57
N SER A 326 -5.04 1.37 26.51
CA SER A 326 -4.74 2.03 27.80
C SER A 326 -3.74 1.25 28.65
N GLU A 327 -3.81 -0.09 28.62
CA GLU A 327 -2.85 -0.93 29.33
C GLU A 327 -1.46 -0.82 28.72
N ALA A 328 -1.36 -0.91 27.40
CA ALA A 328 -0.09 -0.76 26.67
C ALA A 328 0.56 0.60 26.95
N GLU A 329 -0.21 1.69 26.88
CA GLU A 329 0.24 3.05 27.19
C GLU A 329 0.73 3.15 28.66
N SER A 330 -0.06 2.66 29.63
CA SER A 330 0.31 2.71 31.05
C SER A 330 1.59 1.94 31.39
N LYS A 331 1.91 0.92 30.60
CA LYS A 331 3.09 0.06 30.79
C LYS A 331 4.26 0.43 29.87
N GLY A 332 4.09 1.43 29.01
CA GLY A 332 5.09 1.83 28.01
C GLY A 332 5.38 0.72 26.98
N TYR A 333 4.37 -0.07 26.62
CA TYR A 333 4.49 -1.13 25.60
C TYR A 333 4.22 -0.54 24.23
N GLU A 334 5.18 -0.66 23.33
CA GLU A 334 5.03 -0.22 21.94
C GLU A 334 4.55 -1.40 21.09
N ARG A 335 3.44 -1.25 20.37
CA ARG A 335 2.92 -2.27 19.45
C ARG A 335 3.92 -2.49 18.31
N VAL A 336 4.30 -3.73 18.03
CA VAL A 336 5.05 -4.06 16.80
C VAL A 336 4.04 -4.38 15.72
N MET A 337 4.11 -3.64 14.60
CA MET A 337 3.18 -3.83 13.48
C MET A 337 3.59 -5.02 12.62
N THR A 338 2.60 -5.73 12.07
CA THR A 338 2.80 -6.72 11.02
C THR A 338 3.16 -5.97 9.75
N SER A 339 4.45 -5.67 9.58
CA SER A 339 4.88 -4.78 8.51
C SER A 339 5.90 -5.37 7.54
N LEU A 340 5.84 -4.85 6.30
CA LEU A 340 6.86 -5.00 5.27
C LEU A 340 8.22 -4.44 5.69
N THR A 341 8.22 -3.31 6.42
CA THR A 341 9.38 -2.45 6.68
C THR A 341 10.01 -2.67 8.05
N ALA A 342 9.39 -3.49 8.90
CA ALA A 342 9.91 -3.79 10.23
C ALA A 342 11.18 -4.65 10.13
N TRP A 343 12.34 -4.00 10.20
CA TRP A 343 13.70 -4.28 10.75
C TRP A 343 14.17 -5.70 11.12
N CYS A 344 13.37 -6.73 10.93
CA CYS A 344 13.78 -8.11 10.99
C CYS A 344 13.96 -8.60 9.56
N SER A 345 14.95 -9.45 9.33
CA SER A 345 15.25 -10.16 8.07
C SER A 345 14.10 -11.04 7.51
N ASP A 346 12.89 -10.87 8.05
CA ASP A 346 11.75 -11.79 8.11
C ASP A 346 10.39 -11.07 7.97
N GLY A 347 10.31 -9.84 7.44
CA GLY A 347 9.04 -9.09 7.34
C GLY A 347 7.89 -9.86 6.63
N SER A 348 8.20 -10.62 5.57
CA SER A 348 7.23 -11.53 4.94
C SER A 348 6.77 -12.65 5.88
N ASN A 349 7.62 -13.13 6.79
CA ASN A 349 7.25 -14.14 7.77
C ASN A 349 6.21 -13.60 8.75
N MET A 350 6.18 -12.29 9.06
CA MET A 350 5.14 -11.71 9.92
C MET A 350 3.77 -11.76 9.24
N VAL A 351 3.69 -11.43 7.94
CA VAL A 351 2.44 -11.51 7.17
C VAL A 351 1.97 -12.96 7.02
N PHE A 352 2.87 -13.90 6.74
CA PHE A 352 2.52 -15.33 6.71
C PHE A 352 2.09 -15.84 8.09
N ASN A 353 2.75 -15.39 9.16
CA ASN A 353 2.37 -15.71 10.53
C ASN A 353 0.97 -15.17 10.85
N LEU A 354 0.63 -13.95 10.42
CA LEU A 354 -0.68 -13.37 10.61
C LEU A 354 -1.74 -14.15 9.83
N ALA A 355 -1.43 -14.60 8.61
CA ALA A 355 -2.37 -15.30 7.75
C ALA A 355 -2.63 -16.76 8.15
N ILE A 356 -1.61 -17.51 8.57
CA ILE A 356 -1.68 -18.96 8.75
C ILE A 356 -1.85 -19.32 10.24
N CYS A 357 -3.00 -19.90 10.59
CA CYS A 357 -3.30 -20.35 11.96
C CYS A 357 -3.14 -21.84 12.22
N GLU A 358 -3.01 -22.67 11.18
CA GLU A 358 -3.25 -24.12 11.28
C GLU A 358 -2.44 -24.79 12.41
N ASP A 359 -1.16 -24.43 12.50
CA ASP A 359 -0.18 -25.00 13.44
C ASP A 359 0.05 -24.16 14.71
N LYS A 360 -0.70 -23.07 14.90
CA LYS A 360 -0.50 -22.15 16.02
C LYS A 360 -1.22 -22.60 17.28
N VAL A 361 -0.57 -22.41 18.43
CA VAL A 361 -1.18 -22.66 19.75
C VAL A 361 -2.26 -21.63 20.01
N ASN A 362 -1.98 -20.35 19.75
CA ASN A 362 -2.95 -19.26 19.86
C ASN A 362 -3.47 -18.87 18.48
N LYS A 363 -4.76 -19.10 18.26
CA LYS A 363 -5.42 -18.84 16.96
C LYS A 363 -6.26 -17.56 16.95
N ASN A 364 -6.30 -16.82 18.06
CA ASN A 364 -7.17 -15.65 18.22
C ASN A 364 -6.68 -14.43 17.43
N TYR A 365 -5.38 -14.39 17.09
CA TYR A 365 -4.72 -13.23 16.50
C TYR A 365 -4.21 -13.48 15.09
N CYS A 366 -4.68 -14.52 14.41
CA CYS A 366 -4.29 -14.88 13.05
C CYS A 366 -5.52 -15.22 12.19
N GLY A 367 -5.27 -15.52 10.91
CA GLY A 367 -6.27 -16.01 9.98
C GLY A 367 -6.77 -14.92 9.04
N PRO A 368 -7.71 -15.27 8.14
CA PRO A 368 -8.19 -14.34 7.13
C PRO A 368 -8.89 -13.11 7.73
N GLU A 369 -9.53 -13.24 8.89
CA GLU A 369 -10.16 -12.12 9.58
C GLU A 369 -9.18 -11.02 10.03
N LYS A 370 -7.90 -11.38 10.17
CA LYS A 370 -6.81 -10.46 10.50
C LYS A 370 -6.03 -10.06 9.25
N ALA A 371 -5.65 -11.03 8.41
CA ALA A 371 -4.83 -10.78 7.23
C ALA A 371 -5.54 -9.94 6.17
N LEU A 372 -6.85 -10.10 5.94
CA LEU A 372 -7.59 -9.23 4.98
C LEU A 372 -7.76 -7.80 5.50
N LYS A 373 -7.59 -7.60 6.80
CA LYS A 373 -7.66 -6.28 7.43
C LYS A 373 -6.28 -5.65 7.61
N ASN A 374 -5.21 -6.31 7.18
CA ASN A 374 -3.84 -5.79 7.28
C ASN A 374 -3.39 -5.21 5.93
N ALA A 375 -3.03 -3.92 5.88
CA ALA A 375 -2.62 -3.27 4.64
C ALA A 375 -1.38 -3.93 4.02
N ASP A 376 -0.39 -4.30 4.83
CA ASP A 376 0.81 -4.99 4.35
C ASP A 376 0.55 -6.39 3.78
N SER A 377 -0.43 -7.13 4.32
CA SER A 377 -0.84 -8.42 3.77
C SER A 377 -1.44 -8.27 2.37
N LEU A 378 -2.26 -7.24 2.18
CA LEU A 378 -2.90 -6.90 0.90
C LEU A 378 -1.87 -6.40 -0.11
N ALA A 379 -1.00 -5.47 0.29
CA ALA A 379 0.02 -4.90 -0.57
C ALA A 379 1.03 -5.96 -1.04
N LEU A 380 1.48 -6.85 -0.14
CA LEU A 380 2.37 -7.94 -0.50
C LEU A 380 1.71 -8.98 -1.39
N PHE A 381 0.45 -9.34 -1.13
CA PHE A 381 -0.31 -10.19 -2.03
C PHE A 381 -0.38 -9.56 -3.43
N ALA A 382 -0.74 -8.28 -3.52
CA ALA A 382 -0.86 -7.58 -4.79
C ALA A 382 0.46 -7.54 -5.55
N LEU A 383 1.57 -7.26 -4.85
CA LEU A 383 2.90 -7.28 -5.45
C LEU A 383 3.32 -8.68 -5.91
N ALA A 384 3.02 -9.72 -5.14
CA ALA A 384 3.26 -11.10 -5.53
C ALA A 384 2.49 -11.46 -6.82
N MET A 385 1.26 -10.96 -6.97
CA MET A 385 0.46 -11.14 -8.19
C MET A 385 1.00 -10.31 -9.36
N TYR A 386 1.58 -9.14 -9.08
CA TYR A 386 2.25 -8.35 -10.09
C TYR A 386 3.52 -9.04 -10.62
N TYR A 387 4.29 -9.71 -9.77
CA TYR A 387 5.43 -10.55 -10.16
C TYR A 387 4.99 -11.99 -10.49
N ASP A 388 4.02 -12.12 -11.38
CA ASP A 388 3.33 -13.37 -11.77
C ASP A 388 4.20 -14.45 -12.41
N GLN A 389 5.42 -14.11 -12.81
CA GLN A 389 6.41 -15.08 -13.29
C GLN A 389 6.96 -16.01 -12.19
N TRP A 390 6.68 -15.71 -10.91
CA TRP A 390 7.15 -16.46 -9.75
C TRP A 390 5.99 -16.94 -8.85
N ASP A 391 6.18 -18.06 -8.16
CA ASP A 391 5.32 -18.55 -7.08
C ASP A 391 5.88 -18.11 -5.71
N TRP A 392 5.23 -17.12 -5.12
CA TRP A 392 5.58 -16.50 -3.84
C TRP A 392 4.91 -17.16 -2.63
N SER A 393 4.17 -18.25 -2.82
CA SER A 393 3.28 -18.79 -1.79
C SER A 393 3.93 -19.47 -0.58
N LEU A 394 5.26 -19.56 -0.51
CA LEU A 394 5.99 -20.04 0.67
C LEU A 394 7.01 -18.99 1.04
N ASP A 395 6.85 -18.42 2.24
CA ASP A 395 7.76 -17.46 2.89
C ASP A 395 8.08 -16.23 2.03
N ALA A 396 7.23 -15.94 1.04
CA ALA A 396 7.46 -14.94 -0.01
C ALA A 396 8.80 -15.14 -0.74
N ILE A 397 9.22 -16.38 -0.99
CA ILE A 397 10.44 -16.70 -1.76
C ILE A 397 10.08 -17.04 -3.20
N ALA A 398 10.76 -16.40 -4.16
CA ALA A 398 10.57 -16.59 -5.59
C ALA A 398 10.88 -18.03 -6.01
N ARG A 399 9.88 -18.71 -6.57
CA ARG A 399 10.00 -20.09 -7.07
C ARG A 399 9.40 -20.22 -8.45
N VAL A 400 9.94 -21.14 -9.25
CA VAL A 400 9.36 -21.45 -10.56
C VAL A 400 7.97 -22.04 -10.36
N PRO A 401 6.90 -21.48 -10.98
CA PRO A 401 5.55 -22.01 -10.85
C PRO A 401 5.48 -23.51 -11.21
N GLY A 402 4.84 -24.30 -10.35
CA GLY A 402 4.73 -25.75 -10.53
C GLY A 402 5.98 -26.56 -10.12
N SER A 403 7.08 -25.92 -9.73
CA SER A 403 8.24 -26.61 -9.16
C SER A 403 7.92 -27.19 -7.78
N ARG A 404 8.34 -28.44 -7.55
CA ARG A 404 8.35 -29.08 -6.22
C ARG A 404 9.70 -28.93 -5.51
N LYS A 405 10.75 -28.45 -6.19
CA LYS A 405 12.10 -28.31 -5.63
C LYS A 405 12.21 -27.01 -4.83
N ARG A 406 12.84 -27.08 -3.65
CA ARG A 406 13.27 -25.88 -2.90
C ARG A 406 14.35 -25.13 -3.72
N PRO A 407 14.32 -23.79 -3.80
CA PRO A 407 15.42 -23.02 -4.38
C PRO A 407 16.72 -23.32 -3.63
N GLY A 408 17.83 -23.55 -4.36
CA GLY A 408 19.15 -23.80 -3.78
C GLY A 408 19.56 -25.27 -3.60
N GLY A 409 18.78 -26.22 -4.13
CA GLY A 409 19.11 -27.66 -4.07
C GLY A 409 20.27 -28.13 -4.97
N ASP A 410 20.91 -27.25 -5.74
CA ASP A 410 22.08 -27.58 -6.57
C ASP A 410 23.39 -27.27 -5.84
N HIS A 411 23.57 -27.91 -4.67
CA HIS A 411 24.89 -28.20 -4.14
C HIS A 411 25.06 -29.71 -4.06
N GLY A 412 25.51 -30.27 -5.19
CA GLY A 412 26.33 -31.47 -5.28
C GLY A 412 25.94 -32.64 -4.36
N GLY A 413 24.90 -33.37 -4.74
CA GLY A 413 24.93 -34.81 -4.50
C GLY A 413 26.09 -35.39 -5.30
N ARG A 414 27.21 -35.68 -4.64
CA ARG A 414 28.20 -36.60 -5.19
C ARG A 414 27.58 -37.99 -5.14
N ASP A 415 27.40 -38.57 -6.31
CA ASP A 415 27.34 -40.00 -6.50
C ASP A 415 28.62 -40.63 -5.94
N SER A 416 28.48 -41.39 -4.85
CA SER A 416 29.27 -42.58 -4.50
C SER A 416 28.70 -43.21 -3.24
#